data_AF-A0AAE4Z7L5-F1
#
_entry.id   AF-A0AAE4Z7L5-F1
#
_cell.length_a   1.000
_cell.length_b   1.000
_cell.length_c   1.000
_cell.angle_alpha   90.00
_cell.angle_beta   90.00
_cell.angle_gamma   90.00
#
_symmetry.space_group_name_H-M   'P 1'
#
loop_
_entity.id
_entity.type
_entity.pdbx_description
1 polymer ?
#
loop_
_entity_poly.entity_id
_entity_poly.type
_entity_poly.pdbx_seq_one_letter_code
_entity_poly.pdbx_strand_id
1 'polypeptide(L)'
;MILPNVRASFSANEIDILVRVLERETRRSRRALERQMIEEGLDSLLDHPGTFSAIMDRGGLSAIPSRLVFYVMVRRTLLDSGLENPIVADYIAALLIEFAMGQRAYRIAPYDDATYHYLVDLIADLEEETSERRKFLLQVHLGNFSLWLSGLFPDHVVARVHRRGAPGFAYYEDLGATGYRLASTCELAGQFDLARVYIEVADGFRAVRRALNRVSDHYFFRRPPSPVDRLLGEVADGLREG
;
A
#
# COMPACT_ATOMS: atom_id res chain seq x y z
N MET A 1 -2.41 7.92 -14.61
CA MET A 1 -1.22 7.45 -13.87
C MET A 1 -1.42 7.77 -12.40
N ILE A 2 -0.89 6.96 -11.49
CA ILE A 2 -0.98 7.16 -10.04
C ILE A 2 0.21 8.02 -9.61
N LEU A 3 -0.01 8.97 -8.70
CA LEU A 3 1.02 9.90 -8.20
C LEU A 3 1.12 9.80 -6.66
N PRO A 4 2.32 9.95 -6.06
CA PRO A 4 2.51 9.98 -4.61
C PRO A 4 2.09 11.32 -4.01
N ASN A 5 0.78 11.59 -3.95
CA ASN A 5 0.24 12.89 -3.56
C ASN A 5 -0.81 12.83 -2.44
N VAL A 6 -0.92 11.71 -1.72
CA VAL A 6 -1.84 11.54 -0.61
C VAL A 6 -1.52 12.53 0.51
N ARG A 7 -0.24 12.64 0.91
CA ARG A 7 0.14 13.61 1.96
C ARG A 7 -0.10 15.05 1.54
N ALA A 8 0.26 15.38 0.29
CA ALA A 8 0.03 16.71 -0.26
C ALA A 8 -1.46 17.05 -0.40
N SER A 9 -2.34 16.05 -0.43
CA SER A 9 -3.79 16.24 -0.47
C SER A 9 -4.43 16.52 0.90
N PHE A 10 -3.69 16.37 2.00
CA PHE A 10 -4.21 16.62 3.33
C PHE A 10 -4.47 18.11 3.56
N SER A 11 -5.72 18.42 3.89
CA SER A 11 -6.18 19.77 4.20
C SER A 11 -6.05 20.05 5.70
N ALA A 12 -6.46 21.26 6.11
CA ALA A 12 -6.57 21.61 7.52
C ALA A 12 -7.45 20.64 8.32
N ASN A 13 -8.43 19.97 7.67
CA ASN A 13 -9.28 18.97 8.31
C ASN A 13 -8.49 17.71 8.71
N GLU A 14 -7.71 17.12 7.81
CA GLU A 14 -6.89 15.95 8.11
C GLU A 14 -5.84 16.26 9.19
N ILE A 15 -5.26 17.46 9.16
CA ILE A 15 -4.30 17.91 10.17
C ILE A 15 -4.98 18.08 11.54
N ASP A 16 -6.17 18.69 11.60
CA ASP A 16 -6.93 18.83 12.86
C ASP A 16 -7.30 17.47 13.44
N ILE A 17 -7.67 16.49 12.59
CA ILE A 17 -7.91 15.10 13.02
C ILE A 17 -6.65 14.50 13.61
N LEU A 18 -5.50 14.57 12.92
CA LEU A 18 -4.23 14.04 13.42
C LEU A 18 -3.84 14.61 14.78
N VAL A 19 -3.97 15.93 14.93
CA VAL A 19 -3.67 16.61 16.20
C VAL A 19 -4.61 16.10 17.30
N ARG A 20 -5.93 16.06 17.07
CA ARG A 20 -6.90 15.57 18.08
C ARG A 20 -6.65 14.13 18.50
N VAL A 21 -6.35 13.26 17.52
CA VAL A 21 -6.01 11.85 17.73
C VAL A 21 -4.81 11.76 18.68
N LEU A 22 -3.73 12.51 18.37
CA LEU A 22 -2.51 12.51 19.15
C LEU A 22 -2.65 13.19 20.52
N GLU A 23 -3.43 14.25 20.64
CA GLU A 23 -3.74 14.88 21.92
C GLU A 23 -4.39 13.86 22.87
N ARG A 24 -5.36 13.09 22.39
CA ARG A 24 -6.03 12.05 23.17
C ARG A 24 -5.07 10.92 23.56
N GLU A 25 -4.28 10.44 22.60
CA GLU A 25 -3.41 9.27 22.78
C GLU A 25 -2.20 9.58 23.67
N THR A 26 -1.59 10.75 23.50
CA THR A 26 -0.32 11.10 24.16
C THR A 26 -0.46 12.04 25.35
N ARG A 27 -1.66 12.61 25.56
CA ARG A 27 -1.92 13.68 26.54
C ARG A 27 -1.03 14.92 26.36
N ARG A 28 -0.39 15.09 25.19
CA ARG A 28 0.34 16.32 24.83
C ARG A 28 -0.67 17.40 24.45
N SER A 29 -0.30 18.66 24.68
CA SER A 29 -1.16 19.78 24.28
C SER A 29 -1.12 20.00 22.77
N ARG A 30 -2.24 20.43 22.18
CA ARG A 30 -2.34 20.92 20.80
C ARG A 30 -1.13 21.77 20.37
N ARG A 31 -0.79 22.78 21.17
CA ARG A 31 0.32 23.71 20.89
C ARG A 31 1.67 23.00 20.77
N ALA A 32 1.90 21.94 21.53
CA ALA A 32 3.14 21.17 21.45
C ALA A 32 3.21 20.33 20.16
N LEU A 33 2.09 19.76 19.74
CA LEU A 33 1.98 18.98 18.49
C LEU A 33 2.08 19.88 17.26
N GLU A 34 1.41 21.04 17.27
CA GLU A 34 1.51 22.04 16.21
C GLU A 34 2.93 22.58 16.08
N ARG A 35 3.61 22.83 17.20
CA ARG A 35 5.03 23.23 17.19
C ARG A 35 5.92 22.15 16.59
N GLN A 36 5.75 20.89 17.02
CA GLN A 36 6.51 19.77 16.46
C GLN A 36 6.29 19.67 14.94
N MET A 37 5.05 19.79 14.47
CA MET A 37 4.75 19.76 13.04
C MET A 37 5.42 20.91 12.27
N ILE A 38 5.51 22.09 12.86
CA ILE A 38 6.19 23.24 12.23
C ILE A 38 7.71 23.00 12.17
N GLU A 39 8.30 22.43 13.21
CA GLU A 39 9.74 22.21 13.34
C GLU A 39 10.24 21.00 12.54
N GLU A 40 9.49 19.91 12.54
CA GLU A 40 9.88 18.60 11.99
C GLU A 40 9.08 18.20 10.74
N GLY A 41 8.04 18.96 10.40
CA GLY A 41 7.15 18.67 9.27
C GLY A 41 6.00 17.71 9.63
N LEU A 42 5.11 17.48 8.66
CA LEU A 42 3.91 16.66 8.84
C LEU A 42 4.21 15.19 9.17
N ASP A 43 5.30 14.65 8.63
CA ASP A 43 5.71 13.26 8.85
C ASP A 43 5.96 12.97 10.35
N SER A 44 6.35 13.98 11.14
CA SER A 44 6.50 13.84 12.60
C SER A 44 5.22 13.43 13.31
N LEU A 45 4.06 13.88 12.81
CA LEU A 45 2.75 13.48 13.32
C LEU A 45 2.30 12.15 12.71
N LEU A 46 2.52 11.95 11.42
CA LEU A 46 2.08 10.74 10.71
C LEU A 46 2.81 9.48 11.20
N ASP A 47 4.11 9.58 11.47
CA ASP A 47 4.97 8.47 11.90
C ASP A 47 4.95 8.28 13.42
N HIS A 48 4.26 9.14 14.17
CA HIS A 48 4.15 9.00 15.62
C HIS A 48 3.48 7.66 15.98
N PRO A 49 4.04 6.85 16.90
CA PRO A 49 3.52 5.51 17.23
C PRO A 49 2.04 5.50 17.63
N GLY A 50 1.61 6.55 18.34
CA GLY A 50 0.21 6.73 18.75
C GLY A 50 -0.77 7.04 17.60
N THR A 51 -0.31 7.59 16.47
CA THR A 51 -1.19 7.97 15.34
C THR A 51 -1.88 6.76 14.74
N PHE A 52 -1.13 5.70 14.48
CA PHE A 52 -1.68 4.46 13.94
C PHE A 52 -2.67 3.81 14.91
N SER A 53 -2.28 3.65 16.18
CA SER A 53 -3.15 3.06 17.23
C SER A 53 -4.49 3.79 17.28
N ALA A 54 -4.45 5.12 17.38
CA ALA A 54 -5.64 5.91 17.62
C ALA A 54 -6.50 6.14 16.35
N ILE A 55 -5.93 6.05 15.14
CA ILE A 55 -6.72 6.05 13.88
C ILE A 55 -7.40 4.69 13.65
N MET A 56 -6.73 3.59 14.01
CA MET A 56 -7.25 2.23 13.78
C MET A 56 -8.18 1.74 14.89
N ASP A 57 -8.20 2.40 16.05
CA ASP A 57 -9.12 2.08 17.14
C ASP A 57 -10.58 2.49 16.82
N ARG A 58 -11.54 1.64 17.19
CA ARG A 58 -12.95 1.72 16.78
C ARG A 58 -13.75 2.82 17.52
N GLY A 59 -13.08 3.59 18.38
CA GLY A 59 -13.67 4.44 19.43
C GLY A 59 -13.72 5.94 19.19
N GLY A 60 -13.74 6.40 17.93
CA GLY A 60 -14.23 7.73 17.59
C GLY A 60 -13.17 8.76 17.28
N LEU A 61 -13.28 9.29 16.06
CA LEU A 61 -13.61 10.68 15.72
C LEU A 61 -14.59 10.54 14.53
N SER A 62 -15.29 11.60 14.10
CA SER A 62 -16.11 11.56 12.87
C SER A 62 -15.38 10.84 11.72
N ALA A 63 -16.12 10.20 10.80
CA ALA A 63 -15.59 9.38 9.70
C ALA A 63 -14.24 9.88 9.19
N ILE A 64 -13.15 9.20 9.60
CA ILE A 64 -11.79 9.60 9.23
C ILE A 64 -11.67 9.52 7.71
N PRO A 65 -11.13 10.55 7.03
CA PRO A 65 -10.94 10.52 5.60
C PRO A 65 -10.17 9.27 5.18
N SER A 66 -10.72 8.52 4.21
CA SER A 66 -10.13 7.25 3.77
C SER A 66 -8.66 7.40 3.38
N ARG A 67 -8.31 8.51 2.71
CA ARG A 67 -6.93 8.83 2.33
C ARG A 67 -5.96 8.81 3.51
N LEU A 68 -6.35 9.38 4.65
CA LEU A 68 -5.54 9.40 5.86
C LEU A 68 -5.38 7.98 6.45
N VAL A 69 -6.48 7.22 6.49
CA VAL A 69 -6.48 5.83 6.96
C VAL A 69 -5.56 4.97 6.10
N PHE A 70 -5.70 5.00 4.77
CA PHE A 70 -4.87 4.25 3.85
C PHE A 70 -3.39 4.64 3.97
N TYR A 71 -3.08 5.94 4.04
CA TYR A 71 -1.70 6.39 4.21
C TYR A 71 -1.09 5.88 5.52
N VAL A 72 -1.72 6.11 6.67
CA VAL A 72 -1.18 5.71 7.97
C VAL A 72 -1.02 4.19 8.09
N MET A 73 -1.97 3.44 7.52
CA MET A 73 -1.92 1.98 7.48
C MET A 73 -0.75 1.44 6.64
N VAL A 74 -0.59 1.96 5.42
CA VAL A 74 0.53 1.61 4.55
C VAL A 74 1.85 2.05 5.18
N ARG A 75 1.94 3.29 5.63
CA ARG A 75 3.14 3.87 6.23
C ARG A 75 3.63 3.04 7.41
N ARG A 76 2.74 2.69 8.34
CA ARG A 76 3.10 1.87 9.50
C ARG A 76 3.63 0.50 9.09
N THR A 77 2.94 -0.18 8.17
CA THR A 77 3.35 -1.51 7.74
C THR A 77 4.65 -1.52 6.95
N LEU A 78 4.95 -0.47 6.18
CA LEU A 78 6.24 -0.30 5.50
C LEU A 78 7.37 -0.03 6.49
N LEU A 79 7.16 0.84 7.48
CA LEU A 79 8.12 1.07 8.56
C LEU A 79 8.45 -0.21 9.34
N ASP A 80 7.44 -1.02 9.67
CA ASP A 80 7.63 -2.33 10.31
C ASP A 80 8.39 -3.34 9.41
N SER A 81 8.61 -3.02 8.14
CA SER A 81 9.46 -3.79 7.20
C SER A 81 10.76 -3.10 6.83
N GLY A 82 11.14 -2.02 7.52
CA GLY A 82 12.37 -1.27 7.26
C GLY A 82 12.32 -0.41 5.99
N LEU A 83 11.14 -0.17 5.43
CA LEU A 83 10.93 0.69 4.26
C LEU A 83 10.56 2.09 4.73
N GLU A 84 11.57 2.95 4.85
CA GLU A 84 11.46 4.26 5.51
C GLU A 84 11.11 5.41 4.58
N ASN A 85 11.22 5.27 3.26
CA ASN A 85 10.92 6.36 2.34
C ASN A 85 9.42 6.70 2.35
N PRO A 86 9.03 7.90 2.80
CA PRO A 86 7.63 8.25 2.90
C PRO A 86 6.99 8.49 1.52
N ILE A 87 7.76 8.79 0.47
CA ILE A 87 7.24 8.91 -0.92
C ILE A 87 6.79 7.54 -1.44
N VAL A 88 7.48 6.46 -1.08
CA VAL A 88 7.03 5.09 -1.41
C VAL A 88 5.73 4.79 -0.68
N ALA A 89 5.62 5.12 0.61
CA ALA A 89 4.37 4.97 1.35
C ALA A 89 3.21 5.75 0.71
N ASP A 90 3.50 6.98 0.28
CA ASP A 90 2.56 7.87 -0.40
C ASP A 90 2.07 7.26 -1.74
N TYR A 91 3.00 6.75 -2.55
CA TYR A 91 2.68 6.07 -3.81
C TYR A 91 1.82 4.82 -3.61
N ILE A 92 2.19 3.97 -2.66
CA ILE A 92 1.47 2.73 -2.37
C ILE A 92 0.08 3.04 -1.79
N ALA A 93 -0.06 4.04 -0.92
CA ALA A 93 -1.35 4.49 -0.43
C ALA A 93 -2.23 5.01 -1.58
N ALA A 94 -1.68 5.85 -2.47
CA ALA A 94 -2.39 6.33 -3.66
C ALA A 94 -2.84 5.18 -4.56
N LEU A 95 -1.98 4.18 -4.76
CA LEU A 95 -2.30 2.97 -5.51
C LEU A 95 -3.50 2.24 -4.90
N LEU A 96 -3.51 2.00 -3.59
CA LEU A 96 -4.63 1.31 -2.94
C LEU A 96 -5.94 2.10 -3.04
N ILE A 97 -5.88 3.43 -2.87
CA ILE A 97 -7.05 4.31 -2.97
C ILE A 97 -7.62 4.28 -4.39
N GLU A 98 -6.77 4.41 -5.41
CA GLU A 98 -7.18 4.42 -6.82
C GLU A 98 -7.75 3.06 -7.23
N PHE A 99 -7.08 1.97 -6.87
CA PHE A 99 -7.51 0.61 -7.27
C PHE A 99 -8.76 0.13 -6.54
N ALA A 100 -9.05 0.69 -5.36
CA ALA A 100 -10.31 0.42 -4.66
C ALA A 100 -11.54 1.03 -5.36
N MET A 101 -11.38 1.95 -6.32
CA MET A 101 -12.49 2.63 -6.98
C MET A 101 -12.89 1.96 -8.31
N GLY A 102 -14.12 1.45 -8.36
CA GLY A 102 -14.73 0.94 -9.59
C GLY A 102 -13.92 -0.18 -10.25
N GLN A 103 -13.59 0.01 -11.54
CA GLN A 103 -12.79 -0.95 -12.34
C GLN A 103 -11.34 -0.49 -12.55
N ARG A 104 -10.86 0.49 -11.77
CA ARG A 104 -9.55 1.13 -11.97
C ARG A 104 -8.38 0.15 -11.90
N ALA A 105 -8.47 -0.88 -11.05
CA ALA A 105 -7.44 -1.91 -10.91
C ALA A 105 -7.22 -2.74 -12.18
N TYR A 106 -8.22 -2.83 -13.06
CA TYR A 106 -8.15 -3.64 -14.28
C TYR A 106 -7.87 -2.79 -15.53
N ARG A 107 -7.63 -1.49 -15.40
CA ARG A 107 -7.38 -0.59 -16.52
C ARG A 107 -6.04 0.13 -16.34
N ILE A 108 -5.28 0.34 -17.40
CA ILE A 108 -3.99 1.03 -17.30
C ILE A 108 -4.15 2.55 -17.05
N ALA A 109 -5.29 3.12 -17.47
CA ALA A 109 -5.70 4.50 -17.23
C ALA A 109 -7.19 4.59 -16.83
N PRO A 110 -7.65 5.69 -16.19
CA PRO A 110 -9.03 5.82 -15.73
C PRO A 110 -10.11 5.57 -16.79
N TYR A 111 -9.85 6.00 -18.03
CA TYR A 111 -10.76 5.88 -19.16
C TYR A 111 -10.17 5.02 -20.29
N ASP A 112 -9.38 4.01 -19.95
CA ASP A 112 -8.91 3.03 -20.95
C ASP A 112 -10.03 2.05 -21.31
N ASP A 113 -10.19 1.77 -22.60
CA ASP A 113 -11.17 0.81 -23.10
C ASP A 113 -10.73 -0.64 -22.82
N ALA A 114 -9.42 -0.89 -22.77
CA ALA A 114 -8.87 -2.21 -22.50
C ALA A 114 -8.92 -2.55 -21.01
N THR A 115 -9.33 -3.77 -20.70
CA THR A 115 -9.36 -4.32 -19.34
C THR A 115 -8.51 -5.57 -19.22
N TYR A 116 -7.69 -5.64 -18.17
CA TYR A 116 -6.73 -6.70 -17.94
C TYR A 116 -7.06 -7.44 -16.65
N HIS A 117 -7.28 -8.75 -16.74
CA HIS A 117 -7.52 -9.60 -15.57
C HIS A 117 -6.34 -10.52 -15.26
N TYR A 118 -5.39 -10.67 -16.20
CA TYR A 118 -4.19 -11.48 -16.04
C TYR A 118 -2.95 -10.69 -16.44
N LEU A 119 -1.82 -10.96 -15.75
CA LEU A 119 -0.55 -10.30 -16.05
C LEU A 119 -0.02 -10.67 -17.44
N VAL A 120 -0.33 -11.88 -17.94
CA VAL A 120 0.05 -12.32 -19.28
C VAL A 120 -0.57 -11.45 -20.38
N ASP A 121 -1.79 -10.95 -20.18
CA ASP A 121 -2.46 -10.07 -21.14
C ASP A 121 -1.72 -8.72 -21.22
N LEU A 122 -1.25 -8.20 -20.08
CA LEU A 122 -0.43 -6.98 -20.05
C LEU A 122 0.92 -7.16 -20.75
N ILE A 123 1.53 -8.35 -20.64
CA ILE A 123 2.81 -8.66 -21.29
C ILE A 123 2.62 -8.77 -22.79
N ALA A 124 1.56 -9.46 -23.25
CA ALA A 124 1.25 -9.58 -24.67
C ALA A 124 1.05 -8.19 -25.30
N ASP A 125 0.24 -7.33 -24.68
CA ASP A 125 0.05 -5.95 -25.15
C ASP A 125 1.37 -5.16 -25.12
N LEU A 126 2.24 -5.38 -24.13
CA LEU A 126 3.56 -4.74 -24.04
C LEU A 126 4.51 -5.09 -25.19
N GLU A 127 4.43 -6.31 -25.70
CA GLU A 127 5.26 -6.79 -26.81
C GLU A 127 4.84 -6.19 -28.15
N GLU A 128 3.55 -5.94 -28.33
CA GLU A 128 2.98 -5.37 -29.56
C GLU A 128 2.92 -3.83 -29.54
N GLU A 129 3.00 -3.20 -28.37
CA GLU A 129 2.82 -1.76 -28.22
C GLU A 129 4.00 -0.93 -28.77
N THR A 130 3.68 0.01 -29.66
CA THR A 130 4.66 0.92 -30.28
C THR A 130 4.63 2.33 -29.70
N SER A 131 3.55 2.73 -29.01
CA SER A 131 3.43 4.03 -28.35
C SER A 131 4.21 4.04 -27.04
N GLU A 132 5.26 4.86 -26.97
CA GLU A 132 6.06 5.03 -25.74
C GLU A 132 5.20 5.37 -24.51
N ARG A 133 4.18 6.22 -24.70
CA ARG A 133 3.28 6.60 -23.60
C ARG A 133 2.44 5.41 -23.11
N ARG A 134 1.87 4.63 -24.02
CA ARG A 134 1.03 3.48 -23.65
C ARG A 134 1.88 2.35 -23.09
N LYS A 135 3.05 2.10 -23.68
CA LYS A 135 4.06 1.17 -23.18
C LYS A 135 4.47 1.50 -21.75
N PHE A 136 4.74 2.76 -21.44
CA PHE A 136 5.00 3.22 -20.08
C PHE A 136 3.83 2.94 -19.13
N LEU A 137 2.59 3.25 -19.54
CA LEU A 137 1.40 2.95 -18.72
C LEU A 137 1.22 1.46 -18.47
N LEU A 138 1.48 0.60 -19.46
CA LEU A 138 1.45 -0.85 -19.32
C LEU A 138 2.54 -1.34 -18.35
N GLN A 139 3.77 -0.85 -18.45
CA GLN A 139 4.87 -1.19 -17.53
C GLN A 139 4.54 -0.83 -16.08
N VAL A 140 4.06 0.40 -15.86
CA VAL A 140 3.63 0.86 -14.53
C VAL A 140 2.46 0.03 -14.02
N HIS A 141 1.49 -0.29 -14.88
CA HIS A 141 0.34 -1.09 -14.50
C HIS A 141 0.71 -2.54 -14.21
N LEU A 142 1.66 -3.13 -14.94
CA LEU A 142 2.21 -4.46 -14.66
C LEU A 142 2.79 -4.50 -13.24
N GLY A 143 3.58 -3.49 -12.86
CA GLY A 143 4.09 -3.32 -11.49
C GLY A 143 2.98 -3.22 -10.45
N ASN A 144 2.09 -2.24 -10.64
CA ASN A 144 0.98 -1.93 -9.73
C ASN A 144 0.01 -3.10 -9.55
N PHE A 145 -0.38 -3.75 -10.65
CA PHE A 145 -1.34 -4.85 -10.64
C PHE A 145 -0.73 -6.13 -10.05
N SER A 146 0.54 -6.40 -10.34
CA SER A 146 1.28 -7.48 -9.67
C SER A 146 1.31 -7.29 -8.15
N LEU A 147 1.59 -6.07 -7.70
CA LEU A 147 1.64 -5.74 -6.28
C LEU A 147 0.25 -5.78 -5.64
N TRP A 148 -0.77 -5.28 -6.31
CA TRP A 148 -2.16 -5.33 -5.87
C TRP A 148 -2.64 -6.78 -5.66
N LEU A 149 -2.48 -7.65 -6.67
CA LEU A 149 -2.92 -9.04 -6.61
C LEU A 149 -2.15 -9.83 -5.55
N SER A 150 -0.82 -9.72 -5.53
CA SER A 150 0.03 -10.50 -4.64
C SER A 150 0.15 -9.94 -3.23
N GLY A 151 -0.13 -8.65 -3.06
CA GLY A 151 -0.10 -7.91 -1.80
C GLY A 151 -1.44 -7.91 -1.06
N LEU A 152 -2.55 -7.61 -1.73
CA LEU A 152 -3.86 -7.56 -1.06
C LEU A 152 -4.67 -8.85 -1.13
N PHE A 153 -4.39 -9.76 -2.07
CA PHE A 153 -5.15 -11.00 -2.23
C PHE A 153 -4.26 -12.25 -2.21
N PRO A 154 -3.41 -12.43 -1.17
CA PRO A 154 -2.47 -13.56 -1.12
C PRO A 154 -3.19 -14.92 -1.15
N ASP A 155 -4.35 -15.05 -0.50
CA ASP A 155 -5.13 -16.30 -0.49
C ASP A 155 -5.64 -16.69 -1.88
N HIS A 156 -6.02 -15.71 -2.70
CA HIS A 156 -6.43 -15.96 -4.08
C HIS A 156 -5.27 -16.48 -4.94
N VAL A 157 -4.07 -15.95 -4.72
CA VAL A 157 -2.85 -16.45 -5.40
C VAL A 157 -2.57 -17.90 -4.98
N VAL A 158 -2.52 -18.18 -3.67
CA VAL A 158 -2.25 -19.52 -3.14
C VAL A 158 -3.30 -20.54 -3.60
N ALA A 159 -4.59 -20.19 -3.54
CA ALA A 159 -5.67 -21.08 -3.97
C ALA A 159 -5.56 -21.45 -5.46
N ARG A 160 -5.13 -20.53 -6.33
CA ARG A 160 -4.91 -20.80 -7.76
C ARG A 160 -3.69 -21.69 -8.01
N VAL A 161 -2.61 -21.51 -7.26
CA VAL A 161 -1.43 -22.40 -7.33
C VAL A 161 -1.86 -23.84 -7.03
N HIS A 162 -2.58 -24.05 -5.93
CA HIS A 162 -3.00 -25.39 -5.52
C HIS A 162 -4.05 -26.04 -6.43
N ARG A 163 -5.00 -25.27 -6.97
CA ARG A 163 -6.11 -25.82 -7.77
C ARG A 163 -5.82 -25.92 -9.26
N ARG A 164 -4.92 -25.10 -9.80
CA ARG A 164 -4.76 -24.91 -11.25
C ARG A 164 -3.31 -24.91 -11.72
N GLY A 165 -2.33 -25.20 -10.85
CA GLY A 165 -0.90 -25.11 -11.19
C GLY A 165 -0.49 -23.69 -11.60
N ALA A 166 -1.22 -22.68 -11.14
CA ALA A 166 -0.93 -21.29 -11.49
C ALA A 166 0.43 -20.85 -10.92
N PRO A 167 1.05 -19.79 -11.48
CA PRO A 167 2.31 -19.29 -10.96
C PRO A 167 2.21 -18.81 -9.49
N GLY A 168 3.25 -19.09 -8.70
CA GLY A 168 3.35 -18.67 -7.30
C GLY A 168 3.77 -17.20 -7.14
N PHE A 169 4.06 -16.79 -5.90
CA PHE A 169 4.43 -15.39 -5.60
C PHE A 169 5.67 -14.90 -6.36
N ALA A 170 6.65 -15.76 -6.64
CA ALA A 170 7.85 -15.38 -7.39
C ALA A 170 7.51 -14.78 -8.76
N TYR A 171 6.52 -15.33 -9.47
CA TYR A 171 6.06 -14.80 -10.75
C TYR A 171 5.54 -13.36 -10.65
N TYR A 172 4.76 -13.05 -9.60
CA TYR A 172 4.28 -11.69 -9.36
C TYR A 172 5.41 -10.75 -8.92
N GLU A 173 6.35 -11.25 -8.11
CA GLU A 173 7.53 -10.49 -7.67
C GLU A 173 8.41 -10.11 -8.87
N ASP A 174 8.72 -11.07 -9.73
CA ASP A 174 9.61 -10.88 -10.88
C ASP A 174 8.98 -9.94 -11.92
N LEU A 175 7.73 -10.20 -12.31
CA LEU A 175 7.03 -9.37 -13.30
C LEU A 175 6.75 -7.97 -12.77
N GLY A 176 6.30 -7.87 -11.52
CA GLY A 176 6.00 -6.58 -10.91
C GLY A 176 7.25 -5.69 -10.80
N ALA A 177 8.36 -6.25 -10.31
CA ALA A 177 9.61 -5.53 -10.20
C ALA A 177 10.19 -5.17 -11.58
N THR A 178 10.03 -6.05 -12.58
CA THR A 178 10.43 -5.76 -13.96
C THR A 178 9.63 -4.61 -14.56
N GLY A 179 8.30 -4.61 -14.37
CA GLY A 179 7.42 -3.52 -14.82
C GLY A 179 7.85 -2.17 -14.27
N TYR A 180 8.11 -2.07 -12.97
CA TYR A 180 8.61 -0.83 -12.37
C TYR A 180 10.02 -0.45 -12.85
N ARG A 181 10.96 -1.39 -12.99
CA ARG A 181 12.31 -1.10 -13.52
C ARG A 181 12.26 -0.53 -14.93
N LEU A 182 11.49 -1.15 -15.83
CA LEU A 182 11.32 -0.66 -17.19
C LEU A 182 10.61 0.70 -17.22
N ALA A 183 9.57 0.88 -16.38
CA ALA A 183 8.90 2.17 -16.27
C ALA A 183 9.85 3.28 -15.80
N SER A 184 10.79 2.96 -14.89
CA SER A 184 11.72 3.94 -14.32
C SER A 184 12.69 4.56 -15.34
N THR A 185 12.96 3.86 -16.44
CA THR A 185 13.85 4.34 -17.51
C THR A 185 13.13 5.21 -18.53
N CYS A 186 11.80 5.29 -18.48
CA CYS A 186 11.02 6.13 -19.39
C CYS A 186 11.17 7.61 -19.03
N GLU A 187 11.26 8.49 -20.03
CA GLU A 187 11.33 9.94 -19.83
C GLU A 187 10.14 10.47 -19.02
N LEU A 188 8.94 9.91 -19.23
CA LEU A 188 7.74 10.26 -18.47
C LEU A 188 7.92 10.00 -16.96
N ALA A 189 8.67 8.96 -16.56
CA ALA A 189 8.94 8.75 -15.14
C ALA A 189 9.79 9.86 -14.52
N GLY A 190 10.71 10.44 -15.30
CA GLY A 190 11.49 11.62 -14.90
C GLY A 190 10.63 12.87 -14.79
N GLN A 191 9.74 13.12 -15.76
CA GLN A 191 8.88 14.31 -15.78
C GLN A 191 7.92 14.41 -14.58
N PHE A 192 7.56 13.29 -13.97
CA PHE A 192 6.67 13.22 -12.81
C PHE A 192 7.39 12.83 -11.50
N ASP A 193 8.73 12.83 -11.48
CA ASP A 193 9.56 12.43 -10.33
C ASP A 193 9.29 11.01 -9.80
N LEU A 194 8.85 10.10 -10.67
CA LEU A 194 8.47 8.73 -10.33
C LEU A 194 9.61 7.73 -10.52
N ALA A 195 10.65 8.07 -11.28
CA ALA A 195 11.74 7.14 -11.60
C ALA A 195 12.37 6.51 -10.34
N ARG A 196 12.68 7.34 -9.33
CA ARG A 196 13.24 6.86 -8.05
C ARG A 196 12.26 6.01 -7.26
N VAL A 197 10.99 6.40 -7.22
CA VAL A 197 9.93 5.63 -6.54
C VAL A 197 9.79 4.25 -7.16
N TYR A 198 9.80 4.16 -8.49
CA TYR A 198 9.71 2.89 -9.20
C TYR A 198 10.92 2.00 -8.95
N ILE A 199 12.14 2.54 -8.96
CA ILE A 199 13.35 1.78 -8.62
C ILE A 199 13.25 1.23 -7.21
N GLU A 200 12.90 2.06 -6.23
CA GLU A 200 12.83 1.64 -4.83
C GLU A 200 11.74 0.59 -4.58
N VAL A 201 10.56 0.75 -5.20
CA VAL A 201 9.50 -0.27 -5.15
C VAL A 201 9.94 -1.55 -5.85
N ALA A 202 10.67 -1.47 -6.96
CA ALA A 202 11.15 -2.66 -7.66
C ALA A 202 12.22 -3.43 -6.87
N ASP A 203 13.15 -2.72 -6.23
CA ASP A 203 14.21 -3.31 -5.42
C ASP A 203 13.64 -3.88 -4.11
N GLY A 204 12.68 -3.17 -3.51
CA GLY A 204 11.96 -3.56 -2.31
C GLY A 204 10.70 -4.41 -2.55
N PHE A 205 10.43 -4.88 -3.77
CA PHE A 205 9.09 -5.35 -4.17
C PHE A 205 8.54 -6.42 -3.23
N ARG A 206 9.35 -7.42 -2.88
CA ARG A 206 8.98 -8.49 -1.94
C ARG A 206 8.65 -7.96 -0.54
N ALA A 207 9.41 -6.98 -0.05
CA ALA A 207 9.17 -6.37 1.25
C ALA A 207 7.86 -5.56 1.24
N VAL A 208 7.62 -4.75 0.20
CA VAL A 208 6.38 -4.01 0.00
C VAL A 208 5.19 -4.97 -0.08
N ARG A 209 5.29 -6.03 -0.89
CA ARG A 209 4.24 -7.05 -1.04
C ARG A 209 3.89 -7.70 0.29
N ARG A 210 4.90 -8.08 1.10
CA ARG A 210 4.68 -8.68 2.42
C ARG A 210 4.06 -7.68 3.40
N ALA A 211 4.45 -6.40 3.35
CA ALA A 211 3.81 -5.35 4.13
C ALA A 211 2.32 -5.22 3.78
N LEU A 212 1.99 -5.26 2.49
CA LEU A 212 0.61 -5.26 2.03
C LEU A 212 -0.17 -6.54 2.40
N ASN A 213 0.49 -7.70 2.47
CA ASN A 213 -0.17 -8.91 3.01
C ASN A 213 -0.59 -8.69 4.46
N ARG A 214 0.25 -8.05 5.29
CA ARG A 214 -0.14 -7.73 6.67
C ARG A 214 -1.31 -6.76 6.70
N VAL A 215 -1.30 -5.72 5.87
CA VAL A 215 -2.45 -4.81 5.72
C VAL A 215 -3.72 -5.61 5.41
N SER A 216 -3.65 -6.49 4.42
CA SER A 216 -4.78 -7.31 3.99
C SER A 216 -5.32 -8.19 5.11
N ASP A 217 -4.45 -8.97 5.75
CA ASP A 217 -4.80 -9.94 6.79
C ASP A 217 -5.40 -9.25 8.04
N HIS A 218 -4.98 -8.02 8.37
CA HIS A 218 -5.45 -7.33 9.58
C HIS A 218 -6.73 -6.52 9.33
N TYR A 219 -6.89 -5.94 8.14
CA TYR A 219 -7.88 -4.88 7.89
C TYR A 219 -8.92 -5.19 6.82
N PHE A 220 -8.58 -5.95 5.77
CA PHE A 220 -9.52 -6.20 4.66
C PHE A 220 -10.11 -7.61 4.71
N PHE A 221 -9.28 -8.62 4.90
CA PHE A 221 -9.67 -10.03 4.88
C PHE A 221 -9.13 -10.70 6.13
N ARG A 222 -9.75 -10.38 7.28
CA ARG A 222 -9.39 -10.98 8.56
C ARG A 222 -9.44 -12.48 8.47
N ARG A 223 -8.27 -13.12 8.52
CA ARG A 223 -8.17 -14.57 8.61
C ARG A 223 -8.68 -14.99 9.99
N PRO A 224 -9.59 -15.99 10.07
CA PRO A 224 -9.86 -16.63 11.35
C PRO A 224 -8.54 -17.27 11.85
N PRO A 225 -8.25 -17.25 13.16
CA PRO A 225 -7.03 -17.82 13.70
C PRO A 225 -6.87 -19.26 13.24
N SER A 226 -5.66 -19.62 12.79
CA SER A 226 -5.41 -20.97 12.31
C SER A 226 -5.64 -21.97 13.46
N PRO A 227 -5.89 -23.26 13.19
CA PRO A 227 -5.95 -24.27 14.23
C PRO A 227 -4.70 -24.29 15.13
N VAL A 228 -3.53 -23.92 14.58
CA VAL A 228 -2.27 -23.79 15.32
C VAL A 228 -2.29 -22.56 16.22
N ASP A 229 -2.79 -21.42 15.77
CA ASP A 229 -2.89 -20.21 16.59
C ASP A 229 -3.89 -20.40 17.74
N ARG A 230 -4.97 -21.17 17.50
CA ARG A 230 -5.91 -21.57 18.55
C ARG A 230 -5.25 -22.48 19.58
N LEU A 231 -4.49 -23.47 19.14
CA LEU A 231 -3.74 -24.36 20.03
C LEU A 231 -2.69 -23.60 20.85
N LEU A 232 -1.98 -22.65 20.24
CA LEU A 232 -1.00 -21.82 20.95
C LEU A 232 -1.67 -20.85 21.94
N GLY A 233 -2.87 -20.33 21.61
CA GLY A 233 -3.69 -19.55 22.53
C GLY A 233 -4.17 -20.38 23.73
N GLU A 234 -4.71 -21.56 23.49
CA GLU A 234 -5.17 -22.49 24.52
C GLU A 234 -4.01 -22.90 25.47
N VAL A 235 -2.82 -23.14 24.92
CA VAL A 235 -1.63 -23.46 25.72
C VAL A 235 -1.14 -22.23 26.51
N ALA A 236 -1.16 -21.03 25.92
CA ALA A 236 -0.74 -19.81 26.61
C ALA A 236 -1.69 -19.41 27.75
N ASP A 237 -2.99 -19.64 27.59
CA ASP A 237 -3.99 -19.39 28.63
C ASP A 237 -3.91 -20.45 29.75
N GLY A 238 -3.71 -21.72 29.40
CA GLY A 238 -3.50 -22.80 30.38
C GLY A 238 -2.22 -22.64 31.23
N LEU A 239 -1.20 -21.94 30.73
CA LEU A 239 0.03 -21.64 31.47
C LEU A 239 -0.08 -20.42 32.40
N ARG A 240 -1.16 -19.62 32.29
CA ARG A 240 -1.43 -18.47 33.17
C ARG A 240 -2.35 -18.81 34.33
N GLU A 241 -3.04 -19.95 34.26
CA GLU A 241 -4.00 -20.41 35.26
C GLU A 241 -3.44 -21.51 36.21
N GLY A 242 -2.14 -21.83 36.11
CA GLY A 242 -1.43 -22.77 37.00
C GLY A 242 -0.30 -22.11 37.77
#